data_AF-A0A842IQ36-F1
#
_entry.id   AF-A0A842IQ36-F1
#
_cell.length_a   1.000
_cell.length_b   1.000
_cell.length_c   1.000
_cell.angle_alpha   90.00
_cell.angle_beta   90.00
_cell.angle_gamma   90.00
#
_symmetry.space_group_name_H-M   'P 1'
#
loop_
_entity.id
_entity.type
_entity.pdbx_description
1 polymer ?
#
loop_
_entity_poly.entity_id
_entity_poly.type
_entity_poly.pdbx_seq_one_letter_code
_entity_poly.pdbx_strand_id
1 'polypeptide(L)'
;MSLEHFIKDHKTAFDDSKMSEDTTLDFEARLQQELHQGSKPVRRLRAMRYVSIAASVVLLIALGYWYQNEQQRIEVRDNLVSALDASDTNSSRLEAIYDIEDQLADEEEDEKILQAFFKILKTDSDANSKIAVIDALLKFPDNQLVRNHLIDALGNETEPLVQLKLIKSVALLREQRAKAPLKKIIENEESLPLVKGNASDLLAMLNQ
;
A
#
# COMPACT_ATOMS: atom_id res chain seq x y z
N MET A 1 -36.46 63.46 40.27
CA MET A 1 -35.03 63.83 40.15
C MET A 1 -34.22 62.54 40.04
N SER A 2 -33.20 62.47 39.18
CA SER A 2 -32.32 61.30 39.10
C SER A 2 -31.32 61.30 40.25
N LEU A 3 -30.98 60.10 40.74
CA LEU A 3 -29.98 59.88 41.80
C LEU A 3 -28.64 60.55 41.46
N GLU A 4 -28.27 60.52 40.18
CA GLU A 4 -27.04 61.13 39.68
C GLU A 4 -26.99 62.65 39.87
N HIS A 5 -28.08 63.35 39.56
CA HIS A 5 -28.16 64.81 39.77
C HIS A 5 -28.12 65.16 41.26
N PHE A 6 -28.84 64.40 42.08
CA PHE A 6 -28.89 64.63 43.52
C PHE A 6 -27.53 64.47 44.20
N ILE A 7 -26.78 63.42 43.85
CA ILE A 7 -25.44 63.16 44.39
C ILE A 7 -24.43 64.20 43.90
N LYS A 8 -24.56 64.66 42.65
CA LYS A 8 -23.68 65.67 42.06
C LYS A 8 -23.84 67.04 42.73
N ASP A 9 -25.07 67.42 43.07
CA ASP A 9 -25.38 68.69 43.73
C ASP A 9 -25.01 68.69 45.24
N HIS A 10 -24.88 67.52 45.86
CA HIS A 10 -24.55 67.35 47.29
C HIS A 10 -23.20 66.65 47.52
N LYS A 11 -22.29 66.74 46.55
CA LYS A 11 -21.00 66.00 46.57
C LYS A 11 -20.18 66.23 47.84
N THR A 12 -20.09 67.48 48.30
CA THR A 12 -19.33 67.84 49.51
C THR A 12 -19.90 67.28 50.81
N ALA A 13 -21.19 66.91 50.82
CA ALA A 13 -21.83 66.30 52.00
C ALA A 13 -21.36 64.85 52.23
N PHE A 14 -20.71 64.23 51.24
CA PHE A 14 -20.20 62.86 51.32
C PHE A 14 -18.67 62.79 51.45
N ASP A 15 -17.95 63.93 51.37
CA ASP A 15 -16.48 63.96 51.39
C ASP A 15 -15.90 63.42 52.71
N ASP A 16 -16.62 63.61 53.83
CA ASP A 16 -16.25 63.09 55.16
C ASP A 16 -16.90 61.74 55.51
N SER A 17 -17.74 61.19 54.60
CA SER A 17 -18.42 59.92 54.82
C SER A 17 -17.45 58.76 54.60
N LYS A 18 -16.98 58.16 55.69
CA LYS A 18 -16.24 56.90 55.63
C LYS A 18 -17.22 55.73 55.55
N MET A 19 -16.88 54.73 54.75
CA MET A 19 -17.60 53.47 54.68
C MET A 19 -17.64 52.85 56.09
N SER A 20 -18.79 52.30 56.50
CA SER A 20 -18.96 51.72 57.83
C SER A 20 -17.98 50.54 58.02
N GLU A 21 -17.39 50.40 59.20
CA GLU A 21 -16.39 49.36 59.49
C GLU A 21 -16.87 47.95 59.10
N ASP A 22 -18.13 47.63 59.38
CA ASP A 22 -18.74 46.33 59.01
C ASP A 22 -18.81 46.14 57.48
N THR A 23 -19.12 47.21 56.74
CA THR A 23 -19.21 47.14 55.27
C THR A 23 -17.85 47.07 54.61
N THR A 24 -16.82 47.72 55.20
CA THR A 24 -15.43 47.55 54.75
C THR A 24 -14.94 46.13 55.01
N LEU A 25 -15.28 45.53 56.15
CA LEU A 25 -14.91 44.15 56.46
C LEU A 25 -15.60 43.14 55.53
N ASP A 26 -16.90 43.29 55.26
CA ASP A 26 -17.60 42.41 54.30
C ASP A 26 -17.08 42.61 52.86
N PHE A 27 -16.79 43.85 52.47
CA PHE A 27 -16.20 44.14 51.16
C PHE A 27 -14.80 43.55 51.03
N GLU A 28 -13.92 43.71 52.03
CA GLU A 28 -12.58 43.12 52.03
C GLU A 28 -12.62 41.60 52.06
N ALA A 29 -13.55 41.00 52.83
CA ALA A 29 -13.75 39.56 52.87
C ALA A 29 -14.18 39.01 51.50
N ARG A 30 -15.11 39.69 50.81
CA ARG A 30 -15.53 39.31 49.45
C ARG A 30 -14.46 39.57 48.41
N LEU A 31 -13.72 40.68 48.53
CA LEU A 31 -12.62 41.03 47.62
C LEU A 31 -11.48 40.00 47.75
N GLN A 32 -11.14 39.58 48.97
CA GLN A 32 -10.21 38.48 49.20
C GLN A 32 -10.76 37.17 48.64
N GLN A 33 -12.05 36.86 48.86
CA GLN A 33 -12.66 35.64 48.34
C GLN A 33 -12.63 35.58 46.80
N GLU A 34 -12.84 36.69 46.10
CA GLU A 34 -12.78 36.76 44.64
C GLU A 34 -11.33 36.79 44.11
N LEU A 35 -10.41 37.54 44.74
CA LEU A 35 -8.99 37.54 44.37
C LEU A 35 -8.32 36.18 44.60
N HIS A 36 -8.79 35.40 45.59
CA HIS A 36 -8.33 34.04 45.87
C HIS A 36 -9.07 32.95 45.08
N GLN A 37 -10.11 33.28 44.30
CA GLN A 37 -10.57 32.42 43.20
C GLN A 37 -9.61 32.55 42.01
N GLY A 38 -8.36 32.16 42.25
CA GLY A 38 -7.37 32.02 41.21
C GLY A 38 -7.95 31.15 40.09
N SER A 39 -7.84 31.64 38.85
CA SER A 39 -8.01 30.83 37.64
C SER A 39 -7.52 29.43 37.94
N LYS A 40 -8.44 28.45 37.98
CA LYS A 40 -8.14 27.08 38.41
C LYS A 40 -6.85 26.70 37.71
N PRO A 41 -5.75 26.39 38.43
CA PRO A 41 -4.49 26.15 37.76
C PRO A 41 -4.75 25.00 36.81
N VAL A 42 -4.61 25.24 35.49
CA VAL A 42 -4.54 24.14 34.53
C VAL A 42 -3.32 23.39 35.01
N ARG A 43 -3.57 22.29 35.73
CA ARG A 43 -2.52 21.49 36.35
C ARG A 43 -1.79 20.93 35.14
N ARG A 44 -0.76 21.64 34.65
CA ARG A 44 0.12 21.16 33.59
C ARG A 44 0.69 19.90 34.18
N LEU A 45 0.10 18.77 33.82
CA LEU A 45 0.43 17.46 34.35
C LEU A 45 1.90 17.32 34.03
N ARG A 46 2.79 17.40 35.03
CA ARG A 46 4.24 17.19 34.82
C ARG A 46 4.48 15.83 34.14
N ALA A 47 3.56 14.89 34.33
CA ALA A 47 3.45 13.63 33.60
C ALA A 47 3.37 13.80 32.07
N MET A 48 2.71 14.82 31.52
CA MET A 48 2.69 15.07 30.07
C MET A 48 4.10 15.24 29.49
N ARG A 49 5.05 15.81 30.23
CA ARG A 49 6.44 15.94 29.77
C ARG A 49 7.14 14.58 29.67
N TYR A 50 6.89 13.67 30.61
CA TYR A 50 7.45 12.32 30.56
C TYR A 50 6.75 11.44 29.52
N VAL A 51 5.43 11.60 29.35
CA VAL A 51 4.64 10.93 28.31
C VAL A 51 5.11 11.38 26.92
N SER A 52 5.37 12.68 26.71
CA SER A 52 5.90 13.17 25.43
C SER A 52 7.29 12.62 25.12
N ILE A 53 8.16 12.49 26.14
CA ILE A 53 9.50 11.91 25.97
C ILE A 53 9.39 10.41 25.65
N ALA A 54 8.62 9.64 26.41
CA ALA A 54 8.46 8.21 26.17
C ALA A 54 7.83 7.92 24.79
N ALA A 55 6.82 8.70 24.39
CA ALA A 55 6.20 8.59 23.07
C ALA A 55 7.22 8.84 21.94
N SER A 56 8.12 9.83 22.11
CA SER A 56 9.16 10.09 21.10
C SER A 56 10.14 8.92 20.94
N VAL A 57 10.54 8.27 22.04
CA VAL A 57 11.43 7.10 22.00
C VAL A 57 10.73 5.92 21.31
N VAL A 58 9.46 5.66 21.65
CA VAL A 58 8.68 4.62 21.00
C VAL A 58 8.52 4.89 19.50
N LEU A 59 8.27 6.15 19.10
CA LEU A 59 8.20 6.52 17.68
C LEU A 59 9.52 6.27 16.97
N LEU A 60 10.66 6.60 17.57
CA LEU A 60 11.97 6.32 16.97
C LEU A 60 12.23 4.82 16.81
N ILE A 61 11.86 4.01 17.81
CA ILE A 61 11.98 2.54 17.73
C ILE A 61 11.05 1.99 16.65
N ALA A 62 9.80 2.46 16.59
CA ALA A 62 8.83 2.03 15.58
C ALA A 62 9.29 2.40 14.16
N LEU A 63 9.82 3.62 13.96
CA LEU A 63 10.40 4.06 12.69
C LEU A 63 11.64 3.24 12.33
N GLY A 64 12.50 2.93 13.29
CA GLY A 64 13.67 2.07 13.08
C GLY A 64 13.29 0.65 12.68
N TYR A 65 12.30 0.05 13.36
CA TYR A 65 11.76 -1.26 13.01
C TYR A 65 11.12 -1.27 11.62
N TRP A 66 10.32 -0.26 11.31
CA TRP A 66 9.70 -0.10 9.98
C TRP A 66 10.77 0.04 8.88
N TYR A 67 11.77 0.89 9.08
CA TYR A 67 12.87 1.07 8.14
C TYR A 67 13.70 -0.20 7.94
N GLN A 68 14.00 -0.93 9.02
CA GLN A 68 14.75 -2.18 8.94
C GLN A 68 13.96 -3.26 8.18
N ASN A 69 12.66 -3.38 8.44
CA ASN A 69 11.79 -4.34 7.77
C ASN A 69 11.67 -4.03 6.27
N GLU A 70 11.59 -2.75 5.90
CA GLU A 70 11.58 -2.32 4.49
C GLU A 70 12.88 -2.68 3.78
N GLN A 71 14.04 -2.43 4.40
CA GLN A 71 15.34 -2.78 3.83
C GLN A 71 15.50 -4.29 3.62
N GLN A 72 15.08 -5.10 4.59
CA GLN A 72 15.13 -6.55 4.47
C GLN A 72 14.26 -7.06 3.32
N ARG A 73 13.07 -6.50 3.13
CA ARG A 73 12.18 -6.85 2.01
C ARG A 73 12.82 -6.53 0.66
N ILE A 74 13.36 -5.33 0.50
CA ILE A 74 14.06 -4.92 -0.73
C ILE A 74 15.24 -5.85 -1.03
N GLU A 75 16.02 -6.23 -0.02
CA GLU A 75 17.16 -7.13 -0.17
C GLU A 75 16.71 -8.54 -0.59
N VAL A 76 15.68 -9.10 0.07
CA VAL A 76 15.11 -10.40 -0.30
C VAL A 76 14.61 -10.38 -1.75
N ARG A 77 13.83 -9.36 -2.14
CA ARG A 77 13.37 -9.20 -3.51
C ARG A 77 14.52 -9.14 -4.50
N ASP A 78 15.50 -8.28 -4.27
CA ASP A 78 16.62 -8.09 -5.21
C ASP A 78 17.49 -9.36 -5.31
N ASN A 79 17.66 -10.11 -4.21
CA ASN A 79 18.35 -11.40 -4.22
C ASN A 79 17.58 -12.46 -5.02
N LEU A 80 16.27 -12.58 -4.82
CA LEU A 80 15.45 -13.56 -5.52
C LEU A 80 15.34 -13.24 -7.02
N VAL A 81 15.15 -11.96 -7.38
CA VAL A 81 15.16 -11.52 -8.78
C VAL A 81 16.54 -11.78 -9.42
N SER A 82 17.63 -11.55 -8.69
CA SER A 82 18.96 -11.88 -9.17
C SER A 82 19.17 -13.39 -9.36
N ALA A 83 18.58 -14.22 -8.49
CA ALA A 83 18.63 -15.67 -8.60
C ALA A 83 17.93 -16.20 -9.86
N LEU A 84 16.87 -15.53 -10.33
CA LEU A 84 16.24 -15.87 -11.62
C LEU A 84 17.23 -15.77 -12.77
N ASP A 85 18.08 -14.74 -12.78
CA ASP A 85 19.06 -14.51 -13.85
C ASP A 85 20.35 -15.32 -13.67
N ALA A 86 20.84 -15.46 -12.44
CA ALA A 86 22.07 -16.15 -12.10
C ALA A 86 21.93 -17.67 -11.98
N SER A 87 20.72 -18.21 -12.12
CA SER A 87 20.46 -19.65 -11.99
C SER A 87 21.22 -20.46 -13.06
N ASP A 88 22.25 -21.18 -12.60
CA ASP A 88 23.05 -22.10 -13.43
C ASP A 88 22.27 -23.33 -13.91
N THR A 89 21.10 -23.61 -13.30
CA THR A 89 20.25 -24.76 -13.62
C THR A 89 18.77 -24.39 -13.71
N ASN A 90 18.02 -25.15 -14.51
CA ASN A 90 16.56 -25.02 -14.64
C ASN A 90 15.83 -25.22 -13.29
N SER A 91 16.30 -26.15 -12.46
CA SER A 91 15.70 -26.41 -11.14
C SER A 91 15.86 -25.24 -10.19
N SER A 92 17.03 -24.60 -10.14
CA SER A 92 17.28 -23.45 -9.27
C SER A 92 16.48 -22.22 -9.71
N ARG A 93 16.28 -22.04 -11.03
CA ARG A 93 15.41 -21.00 -11.56
C ARG A 93 13.96 -21.21 -11.13
N LEU A 94 13.48 -22.45 -11.26
CA LEU A 94 12.13 -22.82 -10.89
C LEU A 94 11.89 -22.64 -9.38
N GLU A 95 12.85 -23.02 -8.54
CA GLU A 95 12.82 -22.77 -7.10
C GLU A 95 12.72 -21.27 -6.80
N ALA A 96 13.54 -20.44 -7.44
CA ALA A 96 13.49 -18.98 -7.26
C ALA A 96 12.13 -18.37 -7.69
N ILE A 97 11.48 -18.91 -8.73
CA ILE A 97 10.11 -18.47 -9.11
C ILE A 97 9.13 -18.76 -7.98
N TYR A 98 9.16 -19.96 -7.41
CA TYR A 98 8.27 -20.33 -6.31
C TYR A 98 8.59 -19.56 -5.01
N ASP A 99 9.86 -19.30 -4.72
CA ASP A 99 10.27 -18.49 -3.57
C ASP A 99 9.74 -17.06 -3.69
N ILE A 100 9.75 -16.47 -4.89
CA ILE A 100 9.13 -15.17 -5.14
C ILE A 100 7.63 -15.24 -4.87
N GLU A 101 6.95 -16.28 -5.37
CA GLU A 101 5.51 -16.44 -5.19
C GLU A 101 5.09 -16.65 -3.72
N ASP A 102 5.94 -17.24 -2.89
CA ASP A 102 5.69 -17.50 -1.48
C ASP A 102 6.08 -16.32 -0.58
N GLN A 103 7.29 -15.77 -0.77
CA GLN A 103 7.86 -14.77 0.12
C GLN A 103 7.41 -13.34 -0.21
N LEU A 104 7.00 -13.08 -1.46
CA LEU A 104 6.63 -11.75 -1.96
C LEU A 104 5.17 -11.70 -2.43
N ALA A 105 4.32 -12.61 -1.92
CA ALA A 105 2.90 -12.66 -2.26
C ALA A 105 2.15 -11.33 -2.01
N ASP A 106 2.58 -10.55 -1.00
CA ASP A 106 1.98 -9.26 -0.64
C ASP A 106 2.51 -8.08 -1.50
N GLU A 107 3.58 -8.28 -2.28
CA GLU A 107 4.18 -7.26 -3.16
C GLU A 107 3.52 -7.31 -4.55
N GLU A 108 2.19 -7.17 -4.55
CA GLU A 108 1.38 -7.25 -5.77
C GLU A 108 1.95 -6.32 -6.85
N GLU A 109 2.26 -6.91 -8.01
CA GLU A 109 2.73 -6.20 -9.20
C GLU A 109 4.06 -5.44 -9.08
N ASP A 110 5.01 -5.87 -8.24
CA ASP A 110 6.37 -5.31 -8.27
C ASP A 110 6.98 -5.36 -9.68
N GLU A 111 7.35 -4.18 -10.20
CA GLU A 111 7.79 -4.02 -11.58
C GLU A 111 9.05 -4.82 -11.89
N LYS A 112 10.00 -4.93 -10.94
CA LYS A 112 11.24 -5.69 -11.16
C LYS A 112 10.93 -7.18 -11.31
N ILE A 113 10.04 -7.70 -10.47
CA ILE A 113 9.60 -9.10 -10.54
C ILE A 113 8.91 -9.36 -11.87
N LEU A 114 7.95 -8.51 -12.25
CA LEU A 114 7.23 -8.65 -13.52
C LEU A 114 8.18 -8.61 -14.72
N GLN A 115 9.13 -7.67 -14.75
CA GLN A 115 10.14 -7.59 -15.81
C GLN A 115 11.00 -8.87 -15.90
N ALA A 116 11.42 -9.42 -14.76
CA ALA A 116 12.19 -10.66 -14.73
C ALA A 116 11.36 -11.85 -15.26
N PHE A 117 10.08 -11.93 -14.89
CA PHE A 117 9.14 -12.93 -15.41
C PHE A 117 8.93 -12.80 -16.93
N PHE A 118 8.74 -11.60 -17.47
CA PHE A 118 8.64 -11.43 -18.93
C PHE A 118 9.91 -11.82 -19.66
N LYS A 119 11.08 -11.58 -19.05
CA LYS A 119 12.35 -12.04 -19.61
C LYS A 119 12.40 -13.57 -19.70
N ILE A 120 11.97 -14.29 -18.66
CA ILE A 120 11.90 -15.76 -18.68
C ILE A 120 10.95 -16.26 -19.79
N LEU A 121 9.79 -15.62 -19.96
CA LEU A 121 8.85 -15.97 -21.03
C LEU A 121 9.43 -15.81 -22.44
N LYS A 122 10.28 -14.80 -22.65
CA LYS A 122 10.80 -14.42 -23.99
C LYS A 122 12.15 -15.04 -24.34
N THR A 123 12.90 -15.51 -23.35
CA THR A 123 14.23 -16.10 -23.55
C THR A 123 14.12 -17.60 -23.83
N ASP A 124 15.25 -18.22 -24.19
CA ASP A 124 15.40 -19.67 -24.29
C ASP A 124 15.49 -20.30 -22.87
N SER A 125 14.48 -20.01 -22.05
CA SER A 125 14.27 -20.63 -20.74
C SER A 125 13.54 -21.96 -20.91
N ASP A 126 13.72 -22.88 -19.96
CA ASP A 126 13.08 -24.18 -20.01
C ASP A 126 11.54 -24.09 -19.87
N ALA A 127 10.86 -25.08 -20.46
CA ALA A 127 9.41 -25.13 -20.51
C ALA A 127 8.75 -25.08 -19.11
N ASN A 128 9.36 -25.67 -18.09
CA ASN A 128 8.79 -25.68 -16.74
C ASN A 128 8.88 -24.30 -16.09
N SER A 129 10.03 -23.62 -16.21
CA SER A 129 10.19 -22.24 -15.75
C SER A 129 9.20 -21.30 -16.44
N LYS A 130 9.01 -21.44 -17.76
CA LYS A 130 8.00 -20.64 -18.49
C LYS A 130 6.58 -20.90 -17.99
N ILE A 131 6.21 -22.17 -17.76
CA ILE A 131 4.89 -22.54 -17.22
C ILE A 131 4.68 -21.95 -15.83
N ALA A 132 5.67 -22.07 -14.93
CA ALA A 132 5.61 -21.51 -13.59
C ALA A 132 5.46 -19.99 -13.60
N VAL A 133 6.21 -19.29 -14.46
CA VAL A 133 6.03 -17.85 -14.65
C VAL A 133 4.64 -17.51 -15.17
N ILE A 134 4.10 -18.27 -16.13
CA ILE A 134 2.73 -18.05 -16.60
C ILE A 134 1.73 -18.20 -15.44
N ASP A 135 1.90 -19.18 -14.56
CA ASP A 135 1.08 -19.34 -13.36
C ASP A 135 1.20 -18.16 -12.39
N ALA A 136 2.42 -17.71 -12.12
CA ALA A 136 2.67 -16.56 -11.27
C ALA A 136 2.01 -15.29 -11.85
N LEU A 137 2.13 -15.07 -13.16
CA LEU A 137 1.54 -13.92 -13.85
C LEU A 137 0.00 -13.94 -13.85
N LEU A 138 -0.63 -15.12 -13.84
CA LEU A 138 -2.09 -15.25 -13.78
C LEU A 138 -2.70 -14.74 -12.47
N LYS A 139 -1.89 -14.52 -11.42
CA LYS A 139 -2.32 -13.85 -10.19
C LYS A 139 -2.69 -12.38 -10.38
N PHE A 140 -2.28 -11.77 -11.51
CA PHE A 140 -2.53 -10.37 -11.84
C PHE A 140 -3.44 -10.23 -13.08
N PRO A 141 -4.70 -10.72 -13.02
CA PRO A 141 -5.55 -10.82 -14.20
C PRO A 141 -5.98 -9.46 -14.76
N ASP A 142 -5.94 -8.37 -13.99
CA ASP A 142 -6.35 -7.04 -14.45
C ASP A 142 -5.18 -6.20 -14.99
N ASN A 143 -3.94 -6.63 -14.75
CA ASN A 143 -2.75 -5.95 -15.23
C ASN A 143 -2.63 -6.07 -16.77
N GLN A 144 -2.77 -4.94 -17.47
CA GLN A 144 -2.74 -4.91 -18.93
C GLN A 144 -1.39 -5.28 -19.52
N LEU A 145 -0.31 -4.96 -18.82
CA LEU A 145 1.04 -5.26 -19.28
C LEU A 145 1.33 -6.77 -19.15
N VAL A 146 0.83 -7.43 -18.10
CA VAL A 146 0.83 -8.90 -18.01
C VAL A 146 0.06 -9.54 -19.16
N ARG A 147 -1.17 -9.08 -19.42
CA ARG A 147 -1.99 -9.57 -20.55
C ARG A 147 -1.27 -9.41 -21.88
N ASN A 148 -0.66 -8.25 -22.13
CA ASN A 148 0.09 -7.99 -23.35
C ASN A 148 1.25 -8.98 -23.53
N HIS A 149 2.00 -9.26 -22.47
CA HIS A 149 3.11 -10.21 -22.52
C HIS A 149 2.67 -11.66 -22.70
N LEU A 150 1.53 -12.07 -22.13
CA LEU A 150 0.97 -13.40 -22.38
C LEU A 150 0.51 -13.58 -23.84
N ILE A 151 -0.09 -12.54 -24.45
CA ILE A 151 -0.46 -12.55 -25.87
C ILE A 151 0.78 -12.61 -26.77
N ASP A 152 1.81 -11.80 -26.45
CA ASP A 152 3.08 -11.79 -27.19
C ASP A 152 3.77 -13.16 -27.11
N ALA A 153 3.84 -13.74 -25.91
CA ALA A 153 4.37 -15.10 -25.72
C ALA A 153 3.58 -16.12 -26.54
N LEU A 154 2.24 -16.07 -26.54
CA LEU A 154 1.40 -17.00 -27.32
C LEU A 154 1.69 -16.94 -28.82
N GLY A 155 2.03 -15.76 -29.35
CA GLY A 155 2.32 -15.58 -30.78
C GLY A 155 3.70 -16.09 -31.23
N ASN A 156 4.62 -16.30 -30.27
CA ASN A 156 6.03 -16.58 -30.54
C ASN A 156 6.51 -17.92 -29.97
N GLU A 157 5.84 -18.47 -28.96
CA GLU A 157 6.22 -19.72 -28.32
C GLU A 157 6.08 -20.90 -29.28
N THR A 158 7.08 -21.79 -29.28
CA THR A 158 7.14 -22.99 -30.12
C THR A 158 7.01 -24.27 -29.31
N GLU A 159 7.31 -24.25 -28.01
CA GLU A 159 7.23 -25.42 -27.14
C GLU A 159 5.76 -25.82 -26.90
N PRO A 160 5.30 -27.00 -27.36
CA PRO A 160 3.87 -27.34 -27.37
C PRO A 160 3.18 -27.31 -26.00
N LEU A 161 3.90 -27.72 -24.94
CA LEU A 161 3.36 -27.68 -23.58
C LEU A 161 3.17 -26.25 -23.07
N VAL A 162 4.10 -25.35 -23.40
CA VAL A 162 4.02 -23.93 -23.06
C VAL A 162 2.93 -23.25 -23.89
N GLN A 163 2.80 -23.57 -25.19
CA GLN A 163 1.69 -23.11 -26.03
C GLN A 163 0.33 -23.49 -25.43
N LEU A 164 0.15 -24.76 -25.03
CA LEU A 164 -1.10 -25.21 -24.38
C LEU A 164 -1.37 -24.46 -23.08
N LYS A 165 -0.33 -24.20 -22.28
CA LYS A 165 -0.46 -23.38 -21.08
C LYS A 165 -0.94 -21.98 -21.42
N LEU A 166 -0.28 -21.30 -22.36
CA LEU A 166 -0.62 -19.95 -22.80
C LEU A 166 -2.05 -19.87 -23.35
N ILE A 167 -2.48 -20.83 -24.17
CA ILE A 167 -3.86 -20.92 -24.68
C ILE A 167 -4.86 -20.96 -23.52
N LYS A 168 -4.62 -21.83 -22.52
CA LYS A 168 -5.48 -21.91 -21.33
C LYS A 168 -5.46 -20.63 -20.51
N SER A 169 -4.31 -19.99 -20.38
CA SER A 169 -4.15 -18.72 -19.65
C SER A 169 -4.95 -17.60 -20.31
N VAL A 170 -4.82 -17.41 -21.63
CA VAL A 170 -5.59 -16.36 -22.34
C VAL A 170 -7.08 -16.69 -22.41
N ALA A 171 -7.46 -17.97 -22.37
CA ALA A 171 -8.85 -18.40 -22.23
C ALA A 171 -9.43 -18.01 -20.87
N LEU A 172 -8.71 -18.30 -19.78
CA LEU A 172 -9.09 -17.92 -18.41
C LEU A 172 -9.30 -16.41 -18.30
N LEU A 173 -8.40 -15.63 -18.90
CA LEU A 173 -8.46 -14.17 -18.93
C LEU A 173 -9.48 -13.59 -19.92
N ARG A 174 -10.15 -14.44 -20.72
CA ARG A 174 -11.08 -14.07 -21.81
C ARG A 174 -10.48 -13.03 -22.76
N GLU A 175 -9.21 -13.20 -23.11
CA GLU A 175 -8.44 -12.20 -23.81
C GLU A 175 -8.75 -12.18 -25.31
N GLN A 176 -9.61 -11.26 -25.73
CA GLN A 176 -10.08 -11.15 -27.12
C GLN A 176 -8.95 -10.80 -28.10
N ARG A 177 -7.86 -10.16 -27.64
CA ARG A 177 -6.71 -9.83 -28.48
C ARG A 177 -5.89 -11.06 -28.88
N ALA A 178 -6.10 -12.22 -28.23
CA ALA A 178 -5.41 -13.47 -28.56
C ALA A 178 -5.88 -14.10 -29.89
N LYS A 179 -6.97 -13.62 -30.51
CA LYS A 179 -7.50 -14.19 -31.76
C LYS A 179 -6.47 -14.29 -32.88
N ALA A 180 -5.61 -13.28 -33.04
CA ALA A 180 -4.59 -13.28 -34.09
C ALA A 180 -3.50 -14.33 -33.85
N PRO A 181 -2.85 -14.39 -32.66
CA PRO A 181 -1.96 -15.50 -32.30
C PRO A 181 -2.60 -16.89 -32.45
N LEU A 182 -3.86 -17.06 -32.02
CA LEU A 182 -4.56 -18.35 -32.13
C LEU A 182 -4.71 -18.79 -33.60
N LYS A 183 -5.09 -17.88 -34.50
CA LYS A 183 -5.15 -18.19 -35.94
C LYS A 183 -3.79 -18.60 -36.50
N LYS A 184 -2.72 -17.90 -36.11
CA LYS A 184 -1.35 -18.23 -36.52
C LYS A 184 -0.96 -19.66 -36.10
N ILE A 185 -1.33 -20.08 -34.89
CA ILE A 185 -1.09 -21.45 -34.40
C ILE A 185 -1.88 -22.48 -35.21
N ILE A 186 -3.14 -22.20 -35.53
CA ILE A 186 -4.02 -23.11 -36.30
C ILE A 186 -3.48 -23.30 -37.73
N GLU A 187 -3.07 -22.22 -38.37
CA GLU A 187 -2.58 -22.18 -39.75
C GLU A 187 -1.14 -22.71 -39.89
N ASN A 188 -0.34 -22.68 -38.83
CA ASN A 188 1.03 -23.16 -38.86
C ASN A 188 1.10 -24.70 -39.02
N GLU A 189 1.62 -25.20 -40.15
CA GLU A 189 1.75 -26.63 -40.45
C GLU A 189 2.54 -27.41 -39.39
N GLU A 190 3.54 -26.79 -38.76
CA GLU A 190 4.41 -27.41 -37.75
C GLU A 190 3.75 -27.55 -36.38
N SER A 191 2.65 -26.83 -36.12
CA SER A 191 1.97 -26.90 -34.82
C SER A 191 1.32 -28.26 -34.61
N LEU A 192 1.53 -28.85 -33.43
CA LEU A 192 1.00 -30.18 -33.10
C LEU A 192 -0.54 -30.20 -33.16
N PRO A 193 -1.16 -31.30 -33.62
CA PRO A 193 -2.62 -31.40 -33.73
C PRO A 193 -3.39 -31.03 -32.46
N LEU A 194 -2.87 -31.43 -31.29
CA LEU A 194 -3.48 -31.11 -30.00
C LEU A 194 -3.48 -29.59 -29.72
N VAL A 195 -2.40 -28.89 -30.07
CA VAL A 195 -2.29 -27.43 -29.89
C VAL A 195 -3.26 -26.72 -30.82
N LYS A 196 -3.33 -27.14 -32.10
CA LYS A 196 -4.29 -26.62 -33.08
C LYS A 196 -5.73 -26.80 -32.63
N GLY A 197 -6.06 -27.96 -32.08
CA GLY A 197 -7.39 -28.25 -31.53
C GLY A 197 -7.77 -27.26 -30.42
N ASN A 198 -6.93 -27.14 -29.40
CA ASN A 198 -7.18 -26.21 -28.29
C ASN A 198 -7.25 -24.74 -28.75
N ALA A 199 -6.40 -24.35 -29.71
CA ALA A 199 -6.45 -23.00 -30.27
C ALA A 199 -7.75 -22.74 -31.05
N SER A 200 -8.21 -23.73 -31.82
CA SER A 200 -9.46 -23.66 -32.59
C SER A 200 -10.67 -23.57 -31.67
N ASP A 201 -10.71 -24.40 -30.62
CA ASP A 201 -11.78 -24.41 -29.63
C ASP A 201 -11.90 -23.05 -28.95
N LEU A 202 -10.78 -22.49 -28.50
CA LEU A 202 -10.77 -21.17 -27.88
C LEU A 202 -11.17 -20.07 -28.87
N LEU A 203 -10.66 -20.10 -30.11
CA LEU A 203 -11.02 -19.11 -31.11
C LEU A 203 -12.53 -19.12 -31.39
N ALA A 204 -13.15 -20.29 -31.42
CA ALA A 204 -14.60 -20.43 -31.56
C ALA A 204 -15.35 -19.85 -30.35
N MET A 205 -14.88 -20.10 -29.13
CA MET A 205 -15.47 -19.52 -27.91
C MET A 205 -15.38 -18.00 -27.88
N LEU A 206 -14.26 -17.41 -28.33
CA LEU A 206 -14.07 -15.96 -28.35
C LEU A 206 -14.89 -15.23 -29.43
N ASN A 207 -15.46 -15.96 -30.40
CA ASN A 207 -16.31 -15.41 -31.46
C ASN A 207 -17.81 -15.45 -31.14
N GLN A 208 -18.19 -16.07 -30.02
CA GLN A 208 -19.54 -16.03 -29.46
C GLN A 208 -19.72 -14.77 -28.61
#